data_AF-A0A7J3X714-F1
#
_entry.id   AF-A0A7J3X714-F1
#
_cell.length_a   1.000
_cell.length_b   1.000
_cell.length_c   1.000
_cell.angle_alpha   90.00
_cell.angle_beta   90.00
_cell.angle_gamma   90.00
#
_symmetry.space_group_name_H-M   'P 1'
#
loop_
_entity.id
_entity.type
_entity.pdbx_description
1 polymer ?
#
loop_
_entity_poly.entity_id
_entity_poly.type
_entity_poly.pdbx_seq_one_letter_code
_entity_poly.pdbx_strand_id
1 'polypeptide(L)'
;MREKPQLRKVFLLSALGNAAVAALKISGGLTSGSLALLADGSDSVLNVASAAVAYKLVGEAEKPPDEQHPYGHARLEVYASVVILLLMAVTFSFILFHAVERVRHGMYERVDPVGVVFAIVSLALNLAVSSLLRVWGRGSPAAVTEARHATL
;
A
#
# COMPACT_ATOMS: atom_id res chain seq x y z
N MET A 1 -10.58 25.44 -2.72
CA MET A 1 -10.54 24.68 -1.46
C MET A 1 -11.54 23.53 -1.58
N ARG A 2 -11.11 22.29 -1.87
CA ARG A 2 -12.02 21.13 -1.96
C ARG A 2 -12.42 20.71 -0.55
N GLU A 3 -13.68 20.34 -0.37
CA GLU A 3 -14.27 20.00 0.93
C GLU A 3 -13.54 18.81 1.58
N LYS A 4 -12.88 19.09 2.70
CA LYS A 4 -12.11 18.18 3.57
C LYS A 4 -12.77 16.81 3.88
N PRO A 5 -14.12 16.67 4.04
CA PRO A 5 -14.75 15.34 4.22
C PRO A 5 -14.59 14.36 3.05
N GLN A 6 -14.22 14.84 1.85
CA GLN A 6 -13.96 13.97 0.71
C GLN A 6 -12.65 13.18 0.88
N LEU A 7 -11.65 13.72 1.57
CA LEU A 7 -10.32 13.12 1.66
C LEU A 7 -10.29 11.86 2.55
N ARG A 8 -10.97 11.89 3.70
CA ARG A 8 -11.12 10.72 4.58
C ARG A 8 -11.81 9.57 3.86
N LYS A 9 -12.83 9.85 3.05
CA LYS A 9 -13.53 8.82 2.26
C LYS A 9 -12.62 8.20 1.20
N VAL A 10 -11.75 9.00 0.57
CA VAL A 10 -10.77 8.52 -0.43
C VAL A 10 -9.74 7.58 0.21
N PHE A 11 -9.18 7.94 1.37
CA PHE A 11 -8.24 7.04 2.08
C PHE A 11 -8.92 5.76 2.58
N LEU A 12 -10.17 5.84 3.03
CA LEU A 12 -10.92 4.65 3.44
C LEU A 12 -11.20 3.71 2.24
N LEU A 13 -11.57 4.28 1.09
CA LEU A 13 -11.75 3.54 -0.16
C LEU A 13 -10.42 2.93 -0.65
N SER A 14 -9.31 3.66 -0.52
CA SER A 14 -7.97 3.14 -0.84
C SER A 14 -7.60 1.97 0.06
N ALA A 15 -7.80 2.09 1.38
CA ALA A 15 -7.53 1.01 2.34
C ALA A 15 -8.34 -0.25 2.02
N LEU A 16 -9.63 -0.11 1.71
CA LEU A 16 -10.49 -1.23 1.31
C LEU A 16 -10.04 -1.85 -0.01
N GLY A 17 -9.67 -1.02 -0.99
CA GLY A 17 -9.14 -1.46 -2.28
C GLY A 17 -7.87 -2.27 -2.12
N ASN A 18 -6.86 -1.72 -1.42
CA ASN A 18 -5.60 -2.40 -1.13
C ASN A 18 -5.82 -3.70 -0.32
N ALA A 19 -6.81 -3.74 0.56
CA ALA A 19 -7.14 -4.95 1.32
C ALA A 19 -7.71 -6.05 0.41
N ALA A 20 -8.54 -5.68 -0.56
CA ALA A 20 -9.01 -6.61 -1.58
C ALA A 20 -7.86 -7.11 -2.47
N VAL A 21 -6.93 -6.23 -2.88
CA VAL A 21 -5.72 -6.63 -3.62
C VAL A 21 -4.89 -7.62 -2.80
N ALA A 22 -4.61 -7.30 -1.54
CA ALA A 22 -3.82 -8.14 -0.65
C ALA A 22 -4.46 -9.52 -0.47
N ALA A 23 -5.77 -9.58 -0.24
CA ALA A 23 -6.50 -10.83 -0.11
C ALA A 23 -6.42 -11.69 -1.39
N LEU A 24 -6.58 -11.06 -2.57
CA LEU A 24 -6.44 -11.75 -3.86
C LEU A 24 -5.02 -12.28 -4.09
N LYS A 25 -3.98 -11.48 -3.83
CA LYS A 25 -2.59 -11.91 -4.02
C LYS A 25 -2.18 -12.99 -3.03
N ILE A 26 -2.57 -12.88 -1.75
CA ILE A 26 -2.26 -13.90 -0.74
C ILE A 26 -3.00 -15.20 -1.05
N SER A 27 -4.29 -15.15 -1.37
CA SER A 27 -5.06 -16.36 -1.73
C SER A 27 -4.54 -16.99 -3.03
N GLY A 28 -4.22 -16.18 -4.04
CA GLY A 28 -3.58 -16.63 -5.27
C GLY A 28 -2.20 -17.24 -5.03
N GLY A 29 -1.39 -16.64 -4.15
CA GLY A 29 -0.06 -17.13 -3.80
C GLY A 29 -0.09 -18.45 -3.03
N LEU A 30 -1.04 -18.62 -2.10
CA LEU A 30 -1.24 -19.87 -1.36
C LEU A 30 -1.76 -21.00 -2.27
N THR A 31 -2.68 -20.68 -3.19
CA THR A 31 -3.28 -21.69 -4.09
C THR A 31 -2.34 -22.08 -5.24
N SER A 32 -1.57 -21.15 -5.78
CA SER A 32 -0.57 -21.41 -6.83
C SER A 32 0.78 -21.90 -6.30
N GLY A 33 1.01 -21.83 -4.99
CA GLY A 33 2.33 -22.04 -4.38
C GLY A 33 3.37 -20.98 -4.75
N SER A 34 2.95 -19.87 -5.36
CA SER A 34 3.85 -18.82 -5.84
C SER A 34 4.32 -17.92 -4.69
N LEU A 35 5.55 -18.14 -4.24
CA LEU A 35 6.24 -17.25 -3.31
C LEU A 35 6.37 -15.81 -3.86
N ALA A 36 6.48 -15.65 -5.18
CA ALA A 36 6.52 -14.33 -5.81
C ALA A 36 5.18 -13.57 -5.64
N LEU A 37 4.06 -14.28 -5.76
CA LEU A 37 2.73 -13.67 -5.58
C LEU A 37 2.42 -13.41 -4.10
N LEU A 38 2.92 -14.24 -3.19
CA LEU A 38 2.88 -13.97 -1.74
C LEU A 38 3.72 -12.76 -1.34
N ALA A 39 4.90 -12.61 -1.92
CA ALA A 39 5.75 -11.45 -1.74
C ALA A 39 5.07 -10.16 -2.21
N ASP A 40 4.48 -10.18 -3.41
CA ASP A 40 3.71 -9.05 -3.95
C ASP A 40 2.42 -8.76 -3.15
N GLY A 41 1.80 -9.80 -2.57
CA GLY A 41 0.70 -9.65 -1.62
C GLY A 41 1.11 -8.94 -0.32
N SER A 42 2.33 -9.17 0.15
CA SER A 42 2.88 -8.52 1.36
C SER A 42 3.04 -7.01 1.17
N ASP A 43 3.43 -6.56 -0.03
CA ASP A 43 3.46 -5.14 -0.38
C ASP A 43 2.05 -4.51 -0.32
N SER A 44 1.06 -5.22 -0.84
CA SER A 44 -0.33 -4.74 -0.80
C SER A 44 -0.87 -4.61 0.64
N VAL A 45 -0.40 -5.45 1.57
CA VAL A 45 -0.70 -5.31 3.02
C VAL A 45 -0.09 -4.02 3.59
N LEU A 46 1.14 -3.67 3.21
CA LEU A 46 1.76 -2.41 3.63
C LEU A 46 0.98 -1.19 3.10
N ASN A 47 0.41 -1.29 1.89
CA ASN A 47 -0.44 -0.23 1.34
C ASN A 47 -1.74 -0.07 2.14
N VAL A 48 -2.34 -1.15 2.65
CA VAL A 48 -3.48 -1.07 3.59
C VAL A 48 -3.08 -0.36 4.88
N ALA A 49 -1.94 -0.73 5.47
CA ALA A 49 -1.45 -0.11 6.70
C ALA A 49 -1.19 1.39 6.49
N SER A 50 -0.57 1.75 5.36
CA SER A 50 -0.30 3.14 4.96
C SER A 50 -1.58 3.95 4.81
N ALA A 51 -2.58 3.42 4.10
CA ALA A 51 -3.88 4.07 3.93
C ALA A 51 -4.64 4.23 5.25
N ALA A 52 -4.55 3.25 6.16
CA ALA A 52 -5.17 3.31 7.49
C ALA A 52 -4.50 4.37 8.39
N VAL A 53 -3.17 4.46 8.34
CA VAL A 53 -2.39 5.48 9.05
C VAL A 53 -2.72 6.87 8.49
N ALA A 54 -2.77 7.02 7.16
CA ALA A 54 -3.18 8.27 6.51
C ALA A 54 -4.61 8.67 6.89
N TYR A 55 -5.56 7.73 6.93
CA TYR A 55 -6.92 7.98 7.41
C TYR A 55 -6.95 8.53 8.84
N LYS A 56 -6.17 7.92 9.76
CA LYS A 56 -6.07 8.40 11.14
C LYS A 56 -5.42 9.78 11.21
N LEU A 57 -4.31 10.00 10.51
CA LEU A 57 -3.57 11.27 10.54
C LEU A 57 -4.35 12.42 9.93
N VAL A 58 -5.10 12.18 8.85
CA VAL A 58 -6.00 13.21 8.31
C VAL A 58 -7.07 13.57 9.34
N GLY A 59 -7.63 12.59 10.05
CA GLY A 59 -8.56 12.84 11.16
C GLY A 59 -7.92 13.57 12.34
N GLU A 60 -6.65 13.30 12.64
CA GLU A 60 -5.92 13.98 13.73
C GLU A 60 -5.49 15.40 13.32
N ALA A 61 -5.14 15.61 12.04
CA ALA A 61 -4.88 16.93 11.47
C ALA A 61 -6.14 17.81 11.35
N GLU A 62 -7.34 17.22 11.46
CA GLU A 62 -8.61 17.94 11.60
C GLU A 62 -8.81 18.50 13.02
N LYS A 63 -8.03 18.09 14.03
CA LYS A 63 -8.15 18.62 15.41
C LYS A 63 -7.55 20.03 15.53
N PRO A 64 -8.21 20.94 16.27
CA PRO A 64 -7.66 22.27 16.55
C PRO A 64 -6.35 22.16 17.36
N PRO A 65 -5.45 23.16 17.27
CA PRO A 65 -4.19 23.17 18.01
C PRO A 65 -4.44 23.01 19.52
N ASP A 66 -3.72 22.10 20.16
CA ASP A 66 -3.78 21.83 21.59
C ASP A 66 -2.55 22.42 22.31
N GLU A 67 -2.61 22.51 23.65
CA GLU A 67 -1.54 23.08 24.48
C GLU A 67 -0.22 22.30 24.36
N GLN A 68 -0.26 21.02 23.96
CA GLN A 68 0.92 20.19 23.73
C GLN A 68 1.53 20.38 22.33
N HIS A 69 0.77 20.84 21.32
CA HIS A 69 1.26 21.12 19.97
C HIS A 69 0.83 22.50 19.46
N PRO A 70 1.42 23.59 19.98
CA PRO A 70 1.08 24.97 19.62
C PRO A 70 1.33 25.34 18.14
N TYR A 71 2.14 24.55 17.42
CA TYR A 71 2.38 24.71 15.98
C TYR A 71 1.52 23.79 15.08
N GLY A 72 0.61 22.98 15.67
CA GLY A 72 -0.27 22.04 14.96
C GLY A 72 0.33 20.64 14.73
N HIS A 73 -0.54 19.71 14.33
CA HIS A 73 -0.23 18.28 14.21
C HIS A 73 0.42 17.86 12.87
N ALA A 74 0.77 18.81 12.00
CA ALA A 74 1.30 18.54 10.66
C ALA A 74 2.61 17.72 10.66
N ARG A 75 3.40 17.74 11.75
CA ARG A 75 4.64 16.94 11.87
C ARG A 75 4.39 15.44 12.09
N LEU A 76 3.21 15.04 12.56
CA LEU A 76 2.87 13.62 12.75
C LEU A 76 2.80 12.86 11.42
N GLU A 77 2.45 13.54 10.32
CA GLU A 77 2.42 12.96 8.98
C GLU A 77 3.82 12.54 8.50
N VAL A 78 4.85 13.31 8.88
CA VAL A 78 6.25 13.00 8.55
C VAL A 78 6.73 11.78 9.31
N TYR A 79 6.45 11.68 10.62
CA TYR A 79 6.83 10.53 11.43
C TYR A 79 6.19 9.23 10.93
N ALA A 80 4.91 9.28 10.56
CA ALA A 80 4.23 8.12 9.98
C ALA A 80 4.85 7.69 8.66
N SER A 81 5.20 8.64 7.79
CA SER A 81 5.88 8.35 6.52
C SER A 81 7.22 7.64 6.74
N VAL A 82 7.99 8.05 7.77
CA VAL A 82 9.25 7.38 8.13
C VAL A 82 9.03 5.95 8.61
N VAL A 83 8.02 5.70 9.44
CA VAL A 83 7.69 4.34 9.91
C VAL A 83 7.29 3.44 8.75
N ILE A 84 6.45 3.93 7.84
CA ILE A 84 6.03 3.21 6.62
C ILE A 84 7.25 2.86 5.77
N LEU A 85 8.16 3.82 5.55
CA LEU A 85 9.38 3.63 4.77
C LEU A 85 10.27 2.53 5.37
N LEU A 86 10.39 2.49 6.71
CA LEU A 86 11.16 1.46 7.41
C LEU A 86 10.56 0.07 7.24
N LEU A 87 9.24 -0.07 7.40
CA LEU A 87 8.54 -1.33 7.16
C LEU A 87 8.72 -1.81 5.71
N MET A 88 8.65 -0.88 4.76
CA MET A 88 8.85 -1.15 3.34
C MET A 88 10.28 -1.64 3.05
N ALA A 89 11.29 -1.02 3.67
CA ALA A 89 12.69 -1.43 3.52
C ALA A 89 12.92 -2.87 4.04
N VAL A 90 12.26 -3.26 5.13
CA VAL A 90 12.32 -4.62 5.67
C VAL A 90 11.71 -5.62 4.68
N THR A 91 10.49 -5.36 4.19
CA THR A 91 9.82 -6.24 3.22
C THR A 91 10.61 -6.37 1.93
N PHE A 92 11.14 -5.25 1.40
CA PHE A 92 11.99 -5.26 0.21
C PHE A 92 13.25 -6.13 0.42
N SER A 93 13.92 -5.97 1.56
CA SER A 93 15.13 -6.76 1.88
C SER A 93 14.83 -8.26 1.97
N PHE A 94 13.68 -8.62 2.56
CA PHE A 94 13.22 -10.01 2.65
C PHE A 94 12.96 -10.62 1.27
N ILE A 95 12.22 -9.91 0.40
CA ILE A 95 11.94 -10.35 -0.97
C ILE A 95 13.24 -10.48 -1.78
N LEU A 96 14.14 -9.50 -1.66
CA LEU A 96 15.42 -9.50 -2.37
C LEU A 96 16.27 -10.71 -1.96
N PHE A 97 16.34 -11.01 -0.66
CA PHE A 97 17.06 -12.18 -0.16
C PHE A 97 16.52 -13.48 -0.77
N HIS A 98 15.21 -13.68 -0.72
CA HIS A 98 14.56 -14.87 -1.30
C HIS A 98 14.71 -14.94 -2.82
N ALA A 99 14.65 -13.81 -3.52
CA ALA A 99 14.87 -13.76 -4.96
C ALA A 99 16.31 -14.19 -5.34
N VAL A 100 17.32 -13.67 -4.63
CA VAL A 100 18.73 -14.04 -4.85
C VAL A 100 18.98 -15.51 -4.52
N GLU A 101 18.44 -15.99 -3.40
CA GLU A 101 18.55 -17.40 -3.00
C GLU A 101 17.94 -18.34 -4.05
N ARG A 102 16.78 -17.97 -4.59
CA ARG A 102 16.05 -18.74 -5.61
C ARG A 102 16.80 -18.80 -6.94
N VAL A 103 17.38 -17.68 -7.38
CA VAL A 103 18.25 -17.64 -8.58
C VAL A 103 19.49 -18.50 -8.39
N ARG A 104 20.10 -18.48 -7.20
CA ARG A 104 21.31 -19.26 -6.89
C ARG A 104 21.05 -20.77 -6.83
N HIS A 105 19.91 -21.20 -6.30
CA HIS A 105 19.55 -22.62 -6.17
C HIS A 105 18.88 -23.20 -7.42
N GLY A 106 18.66 -22.42 -8.48
CA GLY A 106 18.04 -22.90 -9.72
C GLY A 106 16.59 -23.40 -9.53
N MET A 107 15.90 -22.94 -8.48
CA MET A 107 14.50 -23.29 -8.23
C MET A 107 13.59 -22.48 -9.16
N TYR A 108 13.43 -22.97 -10.38
CA TYR A 108 12.41 -22.48 -11.32
C TYR A 108 11.07 -23.11 -10.94
N GLU A 109 10.35 -22.43 -10.06
CA GLU A 109 8.94 -22.75 -9.78
C GLU A 109 8.17 -22.62 -11.10
N ARG A 110 7.52 -23.70 -11.54
CA ARG A 110 6.67 -23.63 -12.75
C ARG A 110 5.61 -22.57 -12.50
N VAL A 111 5.50 -21.62 -13.42
CA VAL A 111 4.47 -20.60 -13.37
C VAL A 111 3.12 -21.31 -13.53
N ASP A 112 2.41 -21.45 -12.43
CA ASP A 112 1.06 -22.04 -12.46
C ASP A 112 0.13 -21.07 -13.21
N PRO A 113 -0.62 -21.53 -14.23
CA PRO A 113 -1.55 -20.69 -14.98
C PRO A 113 -2.55 -19.96 -14.09
N VAL A 114 -2.96 -20.55 -12.97
CA VAL A 114 -3.86 -19.93 -11.99
C VAL A 114 -3.18 -18.73 -11.34
N GLY A 115 -1.90 -18.84 -10.98
CA GLY A 115 -1.12 -17.74 -10.41
C GLY A 115 -1.01 -16.54 -11.37
N VAL A 116 -0.92 -16.78 -12.68
CA VAL A 116 -0.90 -15.71 -13.70
C VAL A 116 -2.22 -14.96 -13.75
N VAL A 117 -3.35 -15.67 -13.68
CA VAL A 117 -4.67 -15.03 -13.66
C VAL A 117 -4.81 -14.13 -12.43
N PHE A 118 -4.43 -14.63 -11.25
CA PHE A 118 -4.43 -13.81 -10.03
C PHE A 118 -3.52 -12.59 -10.15
N ALA A 119 -2.33 -12.72 -10.72
CA ALA A 119 -1.42 -11.61 -10.95
C ALA A 119 -2.07 -10.53 -11.85
N ILE A 120 -2.67 -10.92 -12.99
CA ILE A 120 -3.34 -10.00 -13.91
C ILE A 120 -4.53 -9.30 -13.25
N VAL A 121 -5.37 -10.05 -12.53
CA VAL A 121 -6.54 -9.48 -11.82
C VAL A 121 -6.09 -8.51 -10.74
N SER A 122 -5.04 -8.87 -9.99
CA SER A 122 -4.50 -8.00 -8.94
C SER A 122 -3.88 -6.72 -9.50
N LEU A 123 -3.22 -6.80 -10.67
CA LEU A 123 -2.67 -5.64 -11.37
C LEU A 123 -3.78 -4.68 -11.81
N ALA A 124 -4.87 -5.21 -12.38
CA ALA A 124 -6.02 -4.40 -12.78
C ALA A 124 -6.65 -3.68 -11.57
N LEU A 125 -6.76 -4.38 -10.44
CA LEU A 125 -7.32 -3.81 -9.20
C LEU A 125 -6.38 -2.73 -8.61
N ASN A 126 -5.07 -2.96 -8.62
CA ASN A 126 -4.07 -1.94 -8.21
C ASN A 126 -4.15 -0.68 -9.06
N LEU A 127 -4.31 -0.83 -10.39
CA LEU A 127 -4.49 0.32 -11.29
C LEU A 127 -5.79 1.08 -11.01
N ALA A 128 -6.87 0.38 -10.65
CA ALA A 128 -8.12 1.01 -10.23
C ALA A 128 -7.94 1.82 -8.93
N VAL A 129 -7.25 1.26 -7.93
CA VAL A 129 -6.94 1.98 -6.68
C VAL A 129 -6.05 3.20 -6.92
N SER A 130 -4.99 3.05 -7.73
CA SER A 130 -4.11 4.17 -8.06
C SER A 130 -4.83 5.27 -8.84
N SER A 131 -5.66 4.92 -9.83
CA SER A 131 -6.42 5.92 -10.59
C SER A 131 -7.42 6.68 -9.71
N LEU A 132 -8.07 6.01 -8.75
CA LEU A 132 -8.92 6.66 -7.75
C LEU A 132 -8.13 7.70 -6.93
N LEU A 133 -6.99 7.30 -6.35
CA LEU A 133 -6.12 8.19 -5.58
C LEU A 133 -5.60 9.37 -6.43
N ARG A 134 -5.22 9.14 -7.69
CA ARG A 134 -4.71 10.20 -8.59
C ARG A 134 -5.75 11.25 -8.95
N VAL A 135 -7.01 10.85 -9.12
CA VAL A 135 -8.06 11.78 -9.54
C VAL A 135 -8.66 12.49 -8.31
N TRP A 136 -8.83 11.77 -7.19
CA TRP A 136 -9.62 12.24 -6.04
C TRP A 136 -8.75 12.65 -4.85
N GLY A 137 -7.51 12.18 -4.74
CA GLY A 137 -6.54 12.52 -3.70
C GLY A 137 -5.66 13.75 -3.97
N ARG A 138 -5.89 14.48 -5.07
CA ARG A 138 -5.13 15.71 -5.41
C ARG A 138 -5.24 16.76 -4.30
N GLY A 139 -4.18 16.92 -3.51
CA GLY A 139 -4.09 17.93 -2.45
C GLY A 139 -3.43 17.46 -1.14
N SER A 140 -3.24 16.15 -0.95
CA SER A 140 -2.46 15.60 0.18
C SER A 140 -1.14 15.00 -0.31
N PRO A 141 0.00 15.35 0.31
CA PRO A 141 1.29 14.72 0.02
C PRO A 141 1.23 13.19 0.16
N ALA A 142 0.59 12.66 1.22
CA ALA A 142 0.43 11.23 1.43
C ALA A 142 -0.31 10.53 0.28
N ALA A 143 -1.41 11.11 -0.22
CA ALA A 143 -2.17 10.54 -1.33
C ALA A 143 -1.38 10.50 -2.65
N VAL A 144 -0.54 11.51 -2.90
CA VAL A 144 0.31 11.56 -4.11
C VAL A 144 1.43 10.50 -4.03
N THR A 145 1.99 10.30 -2.84
CA THR A 145 3.02 9.28 -2.61
C THR A 145 2.44 7.87 -2.78
N GLU A 146 1.29 7.59 -2.18
CA GLU A 146 0.58 6.30 -2.32
C GLU A 146 0.15 6.04 -3.77
N ALA A 147 -0.36 7.06 -4.47
CA ALA A 147 -0.73 6.95 -5.88
C ALA A 147 0.44 6.65 -6.82
N ARG A 148 1.65 7.12 -6.49
CA ARG A 148 2.87 6.80 -7.26
C ARG A 148 3.33 5.37 -6.96
N HIS A 149 3.30 4.96 -5.70
CA HIS A 149 3.67 3.60 -5.28
C HIS A 149 2.76 2.53 -5.87
N ALA A 150 1.43 2.74 -5.88
CA ALA A 150 0.49 1.76 -6.44
C ALA A 150 0.60 1.55 -7.97
N THR A 151 1.47 2.29 -8.67
CA THR A 151 1.67 2.21 -10.13
C THR A 151 3.05 1.78 -10.57
N LEU A 152 4.02 1.71 -9.66
CA LEU A 152 5.36 1.17 -9.90
C LEU A 152 5.38 -0.32 -9.55
#